data_AF-A0A661E7V4-F1
#
_entry.id   AF-A0A661E7V4-F1
#
_cell.length_a   1.000
_cell.length_b   1.000
_cell.length_c   1.000
_cell.angle_alpha   90.00
_cell.angle_beta   90.00
_cell.angle_gamma   90.00
#
_symmetry.space_group_name_H-M   'P 1'
#
loop_
_entity.id
_entity.type
_entity.pdbx_description
1 polymer ?
#
loop_
_entity_poly.entity_id
_entity_poly.type
_entity_poly.pdbx_seq_one_letter_code
_entity_poly.pdbx_strand_id
1 'polypeptide(L)'
;MSYIKIGALVVLLAGLWWAKAYYENSQIEIAQLKENVIKLEIAVQRSEAAVKSLQVGIKKSHKAHDIVTQRFAKARQENSKLKELLGKHDLGFLAQRKPGLIEKRVNKGTRNANRCFEIVSGSPLTQAERKATKPSEINSSCPELANPNFKVVQ
;
A
#
# COMPACT_ATOMS: atom_id res chain seq x y z
N MET A 1 20.18 -13.56 -86.52
CA MET A 1 21.24 -14.01 -85.58
C MET A 1 21.55 -13.04 -84.43
N SER A 2 21.42 -11.72 -84.57
CA SER A 2 21.80 -10.75 -83.51
C SER A 2 20.74 -10.59 -82.40
N TYR A 3 19.45 -10.60 -82.76
CA TYR A 3 18.30 -10.41 -81.85
C TYR A 3 18.12 -11.53 -80.82
N ILE A 4 18.44 -12.79 -81.16
CA ILE A 4 18.35 -13.93 -80.22
C ILE A 4 19.38 -13.78 -79.09
N LYS A 5 20.58 -13.28 -79.40
CA LYS A 5 21.64 -13.05 -78.40
C LYS A 5 21.26 -11.91 -77.45
N ILE A 6 20.65 -10.85 -77.95
CA ILE A 6 20.15 -9.74 -77.14
C ILE A 6 19.01 -10.22 -76.22
N GLY A 7 18.07 -11.02 -76.74
CA GLY A 7 17.00 -11.61 -75.93
C GLY A 7 17.52 -12.51 -74.81
N ALA A 8 18.52 -13.37 -75.08
CA ALA A 8 19.14 -14.20 -74.06
C ALA A 8 19.85 -13.39 -72.95
N LEU A 9 20.48 -12.27 -73.31
CA LEU A 9 21.18 -11.40 -72.37
C LEU A 9 20.19 -10.67 -71.44
N VAL A 10 19.05 -10.24 -71.96
CA VAL A 10 17.97 -9.63 -71.16
C VAL A 10 17.39 -10.63 -70.15
N VAL A 11 17.16 -11.88 -70.57
CA VAL A 11 16.65 -12.93 -69.67
C VAL A 11 17.64 -13.25 -68.54
N LEU A 12 18.94 -13.29 -68.84
CA LEU A 12 19.98 -13.51 -67.82
C LEU A 12 20.06 -12.36 -66.80
N LEU A 13 20.02 -11.11 -67.28
CA LEU A 13 20.02 -9.94 -66.40
C LEU A 13 18.75 -9.88 -65.54
N ALA A 14 17.59 -10.21 -66.09
CA ALA A 14 16.34 -10.29 -65.34
C ALA A 14 16.38 -11.39 -64.26
N GLY A 15 16.95 -12.57 -64.57
CA GLY A 15 17.11 -13.66 -63.61
C GLY A 15 18.04 -13.31 -62.45
N LEU A 16 19.14 -12.61 -62.73
CA LEU A 16 20.08 -12.13 -61.70
C LEU A 16 19.45 -11.06 -60.81
N TRP A 17 18.67 -10.14 -61.40
CA TRP A 17 17.96 -9.10 -60.65
C TRP A 17 16.88 -9.71 -59.74
N TRP A 18 16.13 -10.70 -60.24
CA TRP A 18 15.13 -11.44 -59.46
C TRP A 18 15.76 -12.20 -58.28
N ALA A 19 16.88 -12.90 -58.52
CA ALA A 19 17.59 -13.62 -57.47
C ALA A 19 18.09 -12.69 -56.36
N LYS A 20 18.57 -11.49 -56.73
CA LYS A 20 19.02 -10.48 -55.76
C LYS A 20 17.85 -9.93 -54.94
N ALA A 21 16.75 -9.55 -55.59
CA ALA A 21 15.57 -9.03 -54.92
C ALA A 21 14.95 -10.05 -53.95
N TYR A 22 14.93 -11.34 -54.33
CA TYR A 22 14.45 -12.41 -53.47
C TYR A 22 15.29 -12.58 -52.19
N TYR A 23 16.61 -12.47 -52.29
CA TYR A 23 17.52 -12.59 -51.14
C TYR A 23 17.37 -11.40 -50.19
N GLU A 24 17.27 -10.19 -50.73
CA GLU A 24 17.04 -8.98 -49.94
C GLU A 24 15.68 -9.03 -49.22
N ASN A 25 14.61 -9.44 -49.91
CA ASN A 25 13.28 -9.58 -49.31
C ASN A 25 13.26 -10.66 -48.20
N SER A 26 13.90 -11.79 -48.41
CA SER A 26 14.00 -12.87 -47.40
C SER A 26 14.71 -12.40 -46.13
N GLN A 27 15.75 -11.58 -46.24
CA GLN A 27 16.46 -11.05 -45.07
C GLN A 27 15.62 -10.03 -44.29
N ILE A 28 14.83 -9.21 -45.00
CA ILE A 28 13.90 -8.25 -44.39
C ILE A 28 12.82 -8.97 -43.59
N GLU A 29 12.22 -10.03 -44.14
CA GLU A 29 11.21 -10.84 -43.45
C GLU A 29 11.79 -11.51 -42.19
N ILE A 30 13.00 -12.08 -42.29
CA ILE A 30 13.69 -12.68 -41.13
C ILE A 30 13.98 -11.62 -40.06
N ALA A 31 14.39 -10.41 -40.44
CA ALA A 31 14.65 -9.32 -39.50
C ALA A 31 13.36 -8.88 -38.79
N GLN A 32 12.25 -8.73 -39.52
CA GLN A 32 10.96 -8.35 -38.97
C GLN A 32 10.39 -9.42 -38.02
N LEU A 33 10.50 -10.69 -38.40
CA LEU A 33 10.05 -11.81 -37.56
C LEU A 33 10.83 -11.87 -36.24
N LYS A 34 12.15 -11.66 -36.26
CA LYS A 34 12.98 -11.59 -35.04
C LYS A 34 12.56 -10.43 -34.15
N GLU A 35 12.32 -9.26 -34.72
CA GLU A 35 11.86 -8.08 -33.97
C GLU A 35 10.52 -8.34 -33.28
N ASN A 36 9.58 -8.98 -33.97
CA ASN A 36 8.27 -9.30 -33.41
C ASN A 36 8.35 -10.35 -32.30
N VAL A 37 9.19 -11.38 -32.44
CA VAL A 37 9.41 -12.37 -31.36
C VAL A 37 9.98 -11.71 -30.11
N ILE A 38 10.98 -10.84 -30.27
CA ILE A 38 11.57 -10.09 -29.14
C ILE A 38 10.52 -9.20 -28.47
N LYS A 39 9.69 -8.49 -29.24
CA LYS A 39 8.60 -7.66 -28.70
C LYS A 39 7.58 -8.50 -27.93
N LEU A 40 7.21 -9.67 -28.44
CA LEU A 40 6.27 -10.57 -27.79
C LEU A 40 6.83 -11.11 -26.48
N GLU A 41 8.10 -11.53 -26.47
CA GLU A 41 8.78 -12.03 -25.28
C GLU A 41 8.90 -10.95 -24.21
N ILE A 42 9.29 -9.73 -24.59
CA ILE A 42 9.32 -8.57 -23.68
C ILE A 42 7.91 -8.27 -23.14
N ALA A 43 6.87 -8.34 -23.97
CA ALA A 43 5.49 -8.12 -23.53
C ALA A 43 5.02 -9.18 -22.53
N VAL A 44 5.34 -10.46 -22.77
CA VAL A 44 5.04 -11.56 -21.85
C VAL A 44 5.78 -11.39 -20.52
N GLN A 45 7.09 -11.12 -20.55
CA GLN A 45 7.89 -10.88 -19.34
C GLN A 45 7.36 -9.69 -18.53
N ARG A 46 6.97 -8.59 -19.19
CA ARG A 46 6.35 -7.43 -18.54
C ARG A 46 5.00 -7.77 -17.92
N SER A 47 4.18 -8.56 -18.62
CA SER A 47 2.88 -9.01 -18.13
C SER A 47 3.03 -9.92 -16.91
N GLU A 48 3.96 -10.88 -16.93
CA GLU A 48 4.26 -11.75 -15.79
C GLU A 48 4.76 -10.95 -14.58
N ALA A 49 5.66 -9.99 -14.80
CA ALA A 49 6.15 -9.10 -13.75
C ALA A 49 5.01 -8.23 -13.16
N ALA A 50 4.11 -7.73 -14.00
CA ALA A 50 2.93 -6.98 -13.58
C ALA A 50 1.93 -7.85 -12.80
N VAL A 51 1.66 -9.08 -13.25
CA VAL A 51 0.79 -10.02 -12.53
C VAL A 51 1.38 -10.38 -11.17
N LYS A 52 2.70 -10.62 -11.09
CA LYS A 52 3.38 -10.90 -9.82
C LYS A 52 3.31 -9.72 -8.86
N SER A 53 3.51 -8.49 -9.34
CA SER A 53 3.39 -7.29 -8.51
C SER A 53 1.95 -7.04 -8.05
N LEU A 54 0.96 -7.27 -8.92
CA LEU A 54 -0.46 -7.21 -8.59
C LEU A 54 -0.85 -8.24 -7.53
N GLN A 55 -0.40 -9.48 -7.64
CA GLN A 55 -0.66 -10.52 -6.62
C GLN A 55 -0.09 -10.13 -5.25
N VAL A 56 1.12 -9.54 -5.21
CA VAL A 56 1.72 -9.04 -3.96
C VAL A 56 0.90 -7.86 -3.41
N GLY A 57 0.49 -6.93 -4.27
CA GLY A 57 -0.37 -5.79 -3.91
C GLY A 57 -1.72 -6.22 -3.34
N ILE A 58 -2.39 -7.18 -3.98
CA ILE A 58 -3.66 -7.75 -3.55
C ILE A 58 -3.50 -8.43 -2.18
N LYS A 59 -2.47 -9.27 -1.99
CA LYS A 59 -2.18 -9.90 -0.69
C LYS A 59 -1.94 -8.87 0.42
N LYS A 60 -1.21 -7.79 0.13
CA LYS A 60 -0.97 -6.70 1.09
C LYS A 60 -2.25 -5.93 1.41
N SER A 61 -3.08 -5.68 0.40
CA SER A 61 -4.37 -5.00 0.55
C SER A 61 -5.34 -5.82 1.41
N HIS A 62 -5.46 -7.13 1.15
CA HIS A 62 -6.29 -8.01 1.99
C HIS A 62 -5.82 -8.04 3.44
N LYS A 63 -4.51 -8.19 3.68
CA LYS A 63 -3.97 -8.14 5.06
C LYS A 63 -4.27 -6.81 5.75
N ALA A 64 -4.11 -5.69 5.05
CA ALA A 64 -4.45 -4.37 5.59
C ALA A 64 -5.95 -4.26 5.90
N HIS A 65 -6.81 -4.75 5.01
CA HIS A 65 -8.25 -4.77 5.19
C HIS A 65 -8.67 -5.61 6.42
N ASP A 66 -8.09 -6.79 6.60
CA ASP A 66 -8.37 -7.66 7.75
C ASP A 66 -7.97 -6.98 9.07
N ILE A 67 -6.77 -6.40 9.12
CA ILE A 67 -6.29 -5.66 10.31
C ILE A 67 -7.23 -4.50 10.64
N VAL A 68 -7.62 -3.71 9.62
CA VAL A 68 -8.52 -2.57 9.79
C VAL A 68 -9.89 -3.04 10.28
N THR A 69 -10.44 -4.10 9.69
CA THR A 69 -11.73 -4.68 10.08
C THR A 69 -11.72 -5.14 11.53
N GLN A 70 -10.66 -5.85 11.95
CA GLN A 70 -10.50 -6.28 13.34
C GLN A 70 -10.41 -5.10 14.31
N ARG A 71 -9.63 -4.06 13.96
CA ARG A 71 -9.52 -2.84 14.76
C ARG A 71 -10.86 -2.09 14.88
N PHE A 72 -11.63 -2.00 13.79
CA PHE A 72 -12.96 -1.39 13.82
C PHE A 72 -13.94 -2.19 14.67
N ALA A 73 -13.92 -3.53 14.59
CA ALA A 73 -14.76 -4.37 15.44
C ALA A 73 -14.45 -4.16 16.93
N LYS A 74 -13.16 -4.15 17.30
CA LYS A 74 -12.72 -3.83 18.66
C LYS A 74 -13.15 -2.44 19.11
N ALA A 75 -12.95 -1.42 18.28
CA ALA A 75 -13.36 -0.05 18.58
C ALA A 75 -14.89 0.08 18.78
N ARG A 76 -15.71 -0.66 18.01
CA ARG A 76 -17.17 -0.69 18.21
C ARG A 76 -17.54 -1.33 19.54
N GLN A 77 -16.90 -2.43 19.93
CA GLN A 77 -17.12 -3.09 21.21
C GLN A 77 -16.72 -2.20 22.40
N GLU A 78 -15.58 -1.51 22.30
CA GLU A 78 -15.15 -0.56 23.31
C GLU A 78 -16.13 0.62 23.44
N ASN A 79 -16.61 1.15 22.30
CA ASN A 79 -17.64 2.19 22.29
C ASN A 79 -18.96 1.72 22.90
N SER A 80 -19.42 0.50 22.61
CA SER A 80 -20.65 -0.02 23.20
C SER A 80 -20.51 -0.20 24.71
N LYS A 81 -19.37 -0.73 25.17
CA LYS A 81 -19.06 -0.84 26.61
C LYS A 81 -19.01 0.53 27.28
N LEU A 82 -18.38 1.52 26.64
CA LEU A 82 -18.32 2.88 27.15
C LEU A 82 -19.73 3.49 27.25
N LYS A 83 -20.57 3.35 26.22
CA LYS A 83 -21.96 3.80 26.23
C LYS A 83 -22.76 3.16 27.36
N GLU A 84 -22.60 1.86 27.58
CA GLU A 84 -23.28 1.15 28.66
C GLU A 84 -22.83 1.67 30.05
N LEU A 85 -21.52 1.83 30.25
CA LEU A 85 -20.98 2.34 31.51
C LEU A 85 -21.41 3.78 31.79
N LEU A 86 -21.41 4.64 30.77
CA LEU A 86 -21.87 6.02 30.86
C LEU A 86 -23.39 6.11 30.98
N GLY A 87 -24.16 5.18 30.41
CA GLY A 87 -25.60 5.10 30.62
C GLY A 87 -25.96 4.70 32.05
N LYS A 88 -25.15 3.82 32.67
CA LYS A 88 -25.28 3.44 34.09
C LYS A 88 -24.90 4.57 35.05
N HIS A 89 -24.04 5.50 34.63
CA HIS A 89 -23.57 6.61 35.46
C HIS A 89 -23.98 7.94 34.81
N ASP A 90 -25.04 8.57 35.31
CA ASP A 90 -25.42 9.91 34.85
C ASP A 90 -24.31 10.93 35.16
N LEU A 91 -23.48 11.20 34.16
CA LEU A 91 -22.39 12.15 34.25
C LEU A 91 -22.90 13.57 34.51
N GLY A 92 -24.10 13.91 34.04
CA GLY A 92 -24.72 15.21 34.30
C GLY A 92 -25.06 15.37 35.77
N PHE A 93 -25.70 14.37 36.35
CA PHE A 93 -25.97 14.32 37.79
C PHE A 93 -24.70 14.33 38.64
N LEU A 94 -23.68 13.54 38.27
CA LEU A 94 -22.40 13.52 38.97
C LEU A 94 -21.64 14.83 38.81
N ALA A 95 -21.73 15.49 37.65
CA ALA A 95 -21.12 16.80 37.41
C ALA A 95 -21.79 17.87 38.28
N GLN A 96 -23.11 17.82 38.45
CA GLN A 96 -23.82 18.78 39.31
C GLN A 96 -23.48 18.58 40.80
N ARG A 97 -23.33 17.32 41.25
CA ARG A 97 -23.03 17.02 42.66
C ARG A 97 -21.55 17.14 43.02
N LYS A 98 -20.64 16.91 42.07
CA LYS A 98 -19.18 16.90 42.29
C LYS A 98 -18.45 17.58 41.11
N PRO A 99 -18.72 18.87 40.84
CA PRO A 99 -18.22 19.55 39.65
C PRO A 99 -16.69 19.51 39.56
N GLY A 100 -15.98 19.83 40.64
CA GLY A 100 -14.51 19.87 40.64
C GLY A 100 -13.84 18.51 40.39
N LEU A 101 -14.50 17.38 40.71
CA LEU A 101 -13.93 16.06 40.44
C LEU A 101 -14.15 15.64 38.98
N ILE A 102 -15.34 15.93 38.44
CA ILE A 102 -15.65 15.65 37.03
C ILE A 102 -14.81 16.54 36.11
N GLU A 103 -14.72 17.84 36.41
CA GLU A 103 -13.90 18.79 35.67
C GLU A 103 -12.43 18.33 35.58
N LYS A 104 -11.83 17.94 36.71
CA LYS A 104 -10.45 17.42 36.74
C LYS A 104 -10.29 16.18 35.87
N ARG A 105 -11.26 15.27 35.87
CA ARG A 105 -11.20 14.03 35.10
C ARG A 105 -11.38 14.28 33.60
N VAL A 106 -12.31 15.15 33.22
CA VAL A 106 -12.50 15.59 31.82
C VAL A 106 -11.26 16.31 31.32
N ASN A 107 -10.75 17.30 32.05
CA ASN A 107 -9.55 18.04 31.68
C ASN A 107 -8.31 17.13 31.57
N LYS A 108 -8.16 16.14 32.46
CA LYS A 108 -7.10 15.12 32.35
C LYS A 108 -7.29 14.29 31.07
N GLY A 109 -8.51 13.84 30.78
CA GLY A 109 -8.85 13.11 29.56
C GLY A 109 -8.52 13.90 28.30
N THR A 110 -8.91 15.17 28.23
CA THR A 110 -8.64 16.07 27.10
C THR A 110 -7.15 16.26 26.88
N ARG A 111 -6.37 16.53 27.94
CA ARG A 111 -4.91 16.64 27.83
C ARG A 111 -4.27 15.34 27.32
N ASN A 112 -4.71 14.20 27.82
CA ASN A 112 -4.23 12.90 27.38
C ASN A 112 -4.56 12.63 25.90
N ALA A 113 -5.78 12.96 25.46
CA ALA A 113 -6.18 12.82 24.06
C ALA A 113 -5.37 13.73 23.13
N ASN A 114 -5.18 15.00 23.48
CA ASN A 114 -4.37 15.94 22.69
C ASN A 114 -2.92 15.49 22.61
N ARG A 115 -2.32 15.09 23.75
CA ARG A 115 -0.95 14.59 23.77
C ARG A 115 -0.80 13.33 22.93
N CYS A 116 -1.81 12.47 22.91
CA CYS A 116 -1.83 11.29 22.05
C CYS A 116 -1.82 11.67 20.55
N PHE A 117 -2.65 12.64 20.17
CA PHE A 117 -2.72 13.13 18.81
C PHE A 117 -1.38 13.73 18.35
N GLU A 118 -0.72 14.50 19.22
CA GLU A 118 0.63 15.02 18.95
C GLU A 118 1.63 13.90 18.68
N ILE A 119 1.65 12.84 19.49
CA ILE A 119 2.56 11.69 19.31
C ILE A 119 2.29 10.98 17.98
N VAL A 120 1.02 10.73 17.66
CA VAL A 120 0.63 10.11 16.37
C VAL A 120 1.03 10.99 15.20
N SER A 121 0.99 12.33 15.35
CA SER A 121 1.44 13.28 14.34
C SER A 121 2.97 13.40 14.21
N GLY A 122 3.74 12.71 15.08
CA GLY A 122 5.20 12.65 15.02
C GLY A 122 5.94 13.41 16.12
N SER A 123 5.24 13.94 17.13
CA SER A 123 5.87 14.57 18.29
C SER A 123 6.71 13.54 19.07
N PRO A 124 7.96 13.84 19.47
CA PRO A 124 8.76 12.93 20.25
C PRO A 124 8.20 12.74 21.66
N LEU A 125 8.36 11.53 22.20
CA LEU A 125 8.03 11.22 23.58
C LEU A 125 8.97 11.96 24.54
N THR A 126 8.37 12.58 25.55
CA THR A 126 9.07 13.23 26.66
C THR A 126 9.77 12.21 27.55
N GLN A 127 10.74 12.65 28.36
CA GLN A 127 11.43 11.76 29.30
C GLN A 127 10.48 11.16 30.34
N ALA A 128 9.47 11.92 30.78
CA ALA A 128 8.47 11.45 31.74
C ALA A 128 7.62 10.33 31.16
N GLU A 129 7.13 10.49 29.92
CA GLU A 129 6.35 9.46 29.21
C GLU A 129 7.14 8.17 28.99
N ARG A 130 8.44 8.30 28.67
CA ARG A 130 9.32 7.14 28.53
C ARG A 130 9.51 6.42 29.87
N LYS A 131 9.67 7.15 30.97
CA LYS A 131 9.93 6.56 32.30
C LYS A 131 8.66 6.18 33.07
N ALA A 132 7.47 6.48 32.52
CA ALA A 132 6.21 6.21 33.20
C ALA A 132 6.02 4.70 33.41
N THR A 133 5.87 4.30 34.68
CA THR A 133 5.67 2.89 35.08
C THR A 133 4.42 2.70 35.93
N LYS A 134 3.84 3.78 36.45
CA LYS A 134 2.64 3.73 37.29
C LYS A 134 1.39 4.16 36.53
N PRO A 135 0.21 3.57 36.82
CA PRO A 135 -1.06 3.96 36.20
C PRO A 135 -1.45 5.45 36.37
N SER A 136 -0.91 6.13 37.38
CA SER A 136 -1.14 7.55 37.62
C SER A 136 -0.39 8.47 36.67
N GLU A 137 0.77 8.02 36.19
CA GLU A 137 1.75 8.78 35.40
C GLU A 137 1.54 8.63 33.89
N ILE A 138 0.78 7.61 33.48
CA ILE A 138 0.60 7.29 32.07
C ILE A 138 -0.47 8.11 31.37
N ASN A 139 -0.32 8.23 30.06
CA ASN A 139 -1.39 8.64 29.18
C ASN A 139 -2.31 7.45 28.88
N SER A 140 -3.52 7.50 29.42
CA SER A 140 -4.54 6.46 29.28
C SER A 140 -5.22 6.43 27.90
N SER A 141 -5.11 7.49 27.10
CA SER A 141 -5.81 7.61 25.81
C SER A 141 -5.11 6.83 24.68
N CYS A 142 -3.79 6.67 24.75
CA CYS A 142 -3.06 5.71 23.91
C CYS A 142 -1.92 5.03 24.67
N PRO A 143 -2.25 4.01 25.50
CA PRO A 143 -1.29 3.34 26.36
C PRO A 143 -0.06 2.82 25.61
N GLU A 144 -0.28 2.20 24.44
CA GLU A 144 0.76 1.55 23.63
C GLU A 144 1.75 2.54 22.98
N LEU A 145 1.29 3.75 22.65
CA LEU A 145 2.12 4.74 21.94
C LEU A 145 2.82 5.68 22.92
N ALA A 146 2.11 6.11 23.96
CA ALA A 146 2.58 7.12 24.87
C ALA A 146 3.43 6.56 26.03
N ASN A 147 3.33 5.27 26.35
CA ASN A 147 3.95 4.71 27.56
C ASN A 147 4.73 3.42 27.26
N PRO A 148 5.91 3.52 26.62
CA PRO A 148 6.67 2.35 26.16
C PRO A 148 7.12 1.41 27.30
N ASN A 149 7.29 1.93 28.52
CA ASN A 149 7.74 1.14 29.67
C ASN A 149 6.58 0.68 30.58
N PHE A 150 5.34 1.07 30.29
CA PHE A 150 4.19 0.64 31.07
C PHE A 150 3.63 -0.68 30.53
N LYS A 151 3.82 -1.76 31.27
CA LYS A 151 3.19 -3.05 30.97
C LYS A 151 1.84 -3.10 31.68
N VAL A 152 0.77 -3.11 30.89
CA VAL A 152 -0.56 -3.44 31.42
C VAL A 152 -0.47 -4.89 31.89
N VAL A 153 -0.57 -5.13 33.19
CA VAL A 153 -0.76 -6.49 33.72
C VAL A 153 -2.08 -6.97 33.13
N GLN A 154 -2.01 -7.96 32.24
CA GLN A 154 -3.17 -8.60 31.63
C GLN A 154 -3.95 -9.39 32.68
#